data_AF-A0A7X2RQC8-F1
#
_entry.id   AF-A0A7X2RQC8-F1
#
_cell.length_a   1.000
_cell.length_b   1.000
_cell.length_c   1.000
_cell.angle_alpha   90.00
_cell.angle_beta   90.00
_cell.angle_gamma   90.00
#
_symmetry.space_group_name_H-M   'P 1'
#
loop_
_entity.id
_entity.type
_entity.pdbx_description
1 polymer ?
#
loop_
_entity_poly.entity_id
_entity_poly.type
_entity_poly.pdbx_seq_one_letter_code
_entity_poly.pdbx_strand_id
1 'polypeptide(L)'
;MFNLDEALRNHLAQRQKEPKARFVAASVATLSPRSKPGRTRDVAAVADVAILRKTITSTTAIIQWLEEEGAHLYVTDNTLCFRPTDWAQFAIVSVHWRALLHDLAAVDQEQENGSVR
;
A
#
# COMPACT_ATOMS: atom_id res chain seq x y z
N MET A 1 25.02 -26.07 -25.49
CA MET A 1 23.85 -26.47 -24.69
C MET A 1 23.88 -25.71 -23.38
N PHE A 2 22.76 -25.13 -22.95
CA PHE A 2 22.65 -24.40 -21.69
C PHE A 2 22.20 -25.36 -20.59
N ASN A 3 23.05 -25.62 -19.60
CA ASN A 3 22.74 -26.54 -18.50
C ASN A 3 22.15 -25.74 -17.33
N LEU A 4 20.87 -25.98 -17.06
CA LEU A 4 20.11 -25.22 -16.06
C LEU A 4 20.58 -25.52 -14.63
N ASP A 5 20.98 -26.76 -14.35
CA ASP A 5 21.57 -27.17 -13.07
C ASP A 5 22.91 -26.49 -12.77
N GLU A 6 23.73 -26.29 -13.81
CA GLU A 6 25.01 -25.58 -13.72
C GLU A 6 24.77 -24.10 -13.39
N ALA A 7 23.81 -23.46 -14.08
CA ALA A 7 23.44 -22.07 -13.85
C ALA A 7 22.89 -21.86 -12.42
N LEU A 8 22.10 -22.81 -11.92
CA LEU A 8 21.49 -22.74 -10.59
C LEU A 8 22.54 -22.89 -9.48
N ARG A 9 23.48 -23.84 -9.62
CA ARG A 9 24.61 -24.00 -8.70
C ARG A 9 25.50 -22.75 -8.66
N ASN A 10 25.78 -22.16 -9.82
CA ASN A 10 26.63 -20.98 -9.90
C ASN A 10 25.97 -19.74 -9.28
N HIS A 11 24.65 -19.56 -9.50
CA HIS A 11 23.89 -18.47 -8.89
C HIS A 11 23.83 -18.59 -7.36
N LEU A 12 23.61 -19.80 -6.82
CA LEU A 12 23.64 -20.03 -5.38
C LEU A 12 25.03 -19.82 -4.78
N ALA A 13 26.09 -20.20 -5.50
CA ALA A 13 27.47 -19.97 -5.05
C ALA A 13 27.85 -18.47 -5.01
N GLN A 14 27.27 -17.65 -5.89
CA GLN A 14 27.45 -16.19 -5.88
C GLN A 14 26.79 -15.54 -4.65
N ARG A 15 25.57 -15.95 -4.30
CA ARG A 15 24.85 -15.47 -3.10
C ARG A 15 25.59 -15.72 -1.79
N GLN A 16 26.32 -16.83 -1.67
CA GLN A 16 27.08 -17.13 -0.44
C GLN A 16 28.35 -16.29 -0.28
N LYS A 17 28.87 -15.69 -1.37
CA LYS A 17 30.07 -14.84 -1.37
C LYS A 17 29.77 -13.35 -1.24
N GLU A 18 28.49 -12.97 -1.20
CA GLU A 18 28.10 -11.59 -1.05
C GLU A 18 28.43 -11.14 0.39
N PRO A 19 29.33 -10.15 0.58
CA PRO A 19 29.72 -9.73 1.92
C PRO A 19 28.48 -9.19 2.62
N LYS A 20 28.19 -9.67 3.83
CA LYS A 20 27.17 -9.10 4.72
C LYS A 20 27.43 -7.59 4.81
N ALA A 21 26.63 -6.80 4.09
CA ALA A 21 26.65 -5.35 4.18
C ALA A 21 26.27 -4.99 5.62
N ARG A 22 27.28 -4.78 6.46
CA ARG A 22 27.14 -4.19 7.78
C ARG A 22 26.73 -2.75 7.57
N PHE A 23 25.43 -2.48 7.60
CA PHE A 23 24.91 -1.13 7.72
C PHE A 23 25.45 -0.51 9.01
N VAL A 24 26.40 0.42 8.88
CA VAL A 24 26.85 1.30 9.96
C VAL A 24 25.88 2.47 9.99
N ALA A 25 25.01 2.53 10.99
CA ALA A 25 24.19 3.70 11.25
C ALA A 25 25.09 4.84 11.75
N ALA A 26 25.42 5.77 10.85
CA ALA A 26 26.00 7.04 11.24
C ALA A 26 24.88 7.96 11.75
N SER A 27 24.67 7.95 13.07
CA SER A 27 23.94 9.01 13.75
C SER A 27 24.67 10.34 13.54
N VAL A 28 24.02 11.28 12.84
CA VAL A 28 24.38 12.70 12.92
C VAL A 28 23.14 13.47 13.34
N ALA A 29 23.13 13.82 14.62
CA ALA A 29 22.27 14.85 15.16
C ALA A 29 22.82 16.22 14.73
N THR A 30 22.09 16.94 13.90
CA THR A 30 22.16 18.41 13.86
C THR A 30 20.75 18.96 13.80
N LEU A 31 20.23 19.25 14.99
CA LEU A 31 19.08 20.10 15.24
C LEU A 31 19.36 21.51 14.69
N SER A 32 18.53 21.97 13.76
CA SER A 32 18.28 23.38 13.55
C SER A 32 16.76 23.60 13.51
N PRO A 33 16.13 24.09 14.59
CA PRO A 33 14.72 24.43 14.57
C PRO A 33 14.58 25.81 13.94
N ARG A 34 14.44 25.88 12.60
CA ARG A 34 13.97 27.12 11.98
C ARG A 34 12.45 27.12 11.94
N SER A 35 11.88 27.68 13.01
CA SER A 35 10.48 28.07 13.13
C SER A 35 10.07 28.97 11.95
N LYS A 36 9.14 28.49 11.13
CA LYS A 36 8.29 29.32 10.26
C LYS A 36 6.86 29.17 10.76
N PRO A 37 6.20 30.22 11.27
CA PRO A 37 4.78 30.16 11.57
C PRO A 37 4.03 30.44 10.28
N GLY A 38 3.59 29.40 9.58
CA GLY A 38 2.94 29.60 8.30
C GLY A 38 2.41 28.34 7.66
N ARG A 39 1.44 27.68 8.32
CA ARG A 39 0.32 26.93 7.71
C ARG A 39 -0.43 26.15 8.78
N THR A 40 -1.42 26.79 9.39
CA THR A 40 -2.51 26.16 10.16
C THR A 40 -3.51 25.43 9.25
N ARG A 41 -3.03 24.67 8.26
CA ARG A 41 -3.87 23.83 7.39
C ARG A 41 -3.37 22.38 7.25
N ASP A 42 -2.11 22.07 7.60
CA ASP A 42 -1.54 20.71 7.45
C ASP A 42 -1.64 19.83 8.72
N VAL A 43 -2.08 20.39 9.86
CA VAL A 43 -2.23 19.60 11.09
C VAL A 43 -3.58 18.86 11.16
N ALA A 44 -4.57 19.30 10.36
CA ALA A 44 -5.85 18.61 10.23
C ALA A 44 -5.68 17.26 9.51
N ALA A 45 -4.93 17.23 8.41
CA ALA A 45 -4.66 15.99 7.67
C ALA A 45 -3.89 14.93 8.50
N VAL A 46 -2.94 15.35 9.35
CA VAL A 46 -2.19 14.42 10.22
C VAL A 46 -3.06 13.89 11.37
N ALA A 47 -3.97 14.70 11.90
CA ALA A 47 -4.94 14.25 12.89
C ALA A 47 -5.98 13.29 12.27
N ASP A 48 -6.45 13.57 11.05
CA ASP A 48 -7.36 12.69 10.32
C ASP A 48 -6.74 11.33 10.01
N VAL A 49 -5.49 11.29 9.54
CA VAL A 49 -4.78 10.01 9.27
C VAL A 49 -4.60 9.17 10.55
N ALA A 50 -4.43 9.80 11.70
CA ALA A 50 -4.32 9.10 12.99
C ALA A 50 -5.69 8.61 13.51
N ILE A 51 -6.77 9.36 13.29
CA ILE A 51 -8.15 8.98 13.63
C ILE A 51 -8.62 7.83 12.73
N LEU A 52 -8.28 7.89 11.45
CA LEU A 52 -8.58 6.87 10.46
C LEU A 52 -7.91 5.53 10.79
N ARG A 53 -6.63 5.55 11.17
CA ARG A 53 -5.89 4.36 11.64
C ARG A 53 -6.51 3.66 12.86
N LYS A 54 -7.27 4.38 13.69
CA LYS A 54 -7.84 3.84 14.92
C LYS A 54 -9.27 3.32 14.75
N THR A 55 -9.91 3.59 13.61
CA THR A 55 -11.36 3.43 13.45
C THR A 55 -11.77 2.62 12.22
N ILE A 56 -10.87 2.37 11.27
CA ILE A 56 -11.20 1.48 10.15
C ILE A 56 -11.06 0.00 10.58
N THR A 57 -12.13 -0.54 11.14
CA THR A 57 -12.25 -1.98 11.41
C THR A 57 -12.86 -2.73 10.21
N SER A 58 -13.58 -2.03 9.34
CA SER A 58 -14.36 -2.63 8.24
C SER A 58 -13.84 -2.20 6.87
N THR A 59 -13.70 -3.15 5.95
CA THR A 59 -13.23 -2.90 4.57
C THR A 59 -14.14 -1.94 3.81
N THR A 60 -15.45 -1.97 4.04
CA THR A 60 -16.41 -1.02 3.46
C THR A 60 -16.12 0.43 3.86
N ALA A 61 -15.63 0.66 5.08
CA ALA A 61 -15.25 2.00 5.54
C ALA A 61 -13.96 2.49 4.85
N ILE A 62 -13.04 1.57 4.49
CA ILE A 62 -11.87 1.91 3.66
C ILE A 62 -12.35 2.37 2.28
N ILE A 63 -13.27 1.64 1.66
CA ILE A 63 -13.77 1.96 0.32
C ILE A 63 -14.43 3.35 0.30
N GLN A 64 -15.34 3.60 1.24
CA GLN A 64 -16.02 4.90 1.35
C GLN A 64 -15.03 6.04 1.62
N TRP A 65 -14.07 5.84 2.52
CA TRP A 65 -13.03 6.84 2.78
C TRP A 65 -12.18 7.13 1.54
N LEU A 66 -11.81 6.09 0.78
CA LEU A 66 -11.06 6.27 -0.47
C LEU A 66 -11.88 7.08 -1.49
N GLU A 67 -13.18 6.81 -1.62
CA GLU A 67 -14.06 7.59 -2.50
C GLU A 67 -14.19 9.05 -2.05
N GLU A 68 -14.31 9.32 -0.75
CA GLU A 68 -14.37 10.67 -0.18
C GLU A 68 -13.07 11.46 -0.44
N GLU A 69 -11.92 10.79 -0.37
CA GLU A 69 -10.60 11.34 -0.72
C GLU A 69 -10.35 11.41 -2.24
N GLY A 70 -11.31 10.99 -3.06
CA GLY A 70 -11.22 10.97 -4.53
C GLY A 70 -10.27 9.91 -5.09
N ALA A 71 -9.89 8.92 -4.29
CA ALA A 71 -9.14 7.76 -4.74
C ALA A 71 -10.11 6.74 -5.36
N HIS A 72 -9.69 6.13 -6.47
CA HIS A 72 -10.53 5.16 -7.17
C HIS A 72 -10.05 3.74 -6.89
N LEU A 73 -10.98 2.87 -6.47
CA LEU A 73 -10.73 1.45 -6.22
C LEU A 73 -11.77 0.62 -6.96
N TYR A 74 -11.33 -0.32 -7.79
CA TYR A 74 -12.22 -1.21 -8.54
C TYR A 74 -11.56 -2.57 -8.77
N VAL A 75 -12.37 -3.58 -9.11
CA VAL A 75 -11.88 -4.92 -9.45
C VAL A 75 -12.10 -5.17 -10.94
N THR A 76 -11.12 -5.82 -11.58
CA THR A 76 -11.20 -6.23 -12.98
C THR A 76 -10.48 -7.57 -13.12
N ASP A 77 -11.14 -8.60 -13.66
CA ASP A 77 -10.55 -9.93 -13.88
C ASP A 77 -9.80 -10.46 -12.63
N ASN A 78 -10.44 -10.38 -11.46
CA ASN A 78 -9.86 -10.78 -10.17
C ASN A 78 -8.58 -9.99 -9.76
N THR A 79 -8.37 -8.82 -10.37
CA THR A 79 -7.27 -7.90 -10.04
C THR A 79 -7.84 -6.66 -9.36
N LEU A 80 -7.25 -6.29 -8.21
CA LEU A 80 -7.60 -5.05 -7.52
C LEU A 80 -6.85 -3.89 -8.16
N CYS A 81 -7.58 -3.02 -8.84
CA CYS A 81 -7.06 -1.82 -9.46
C CYS A 81 -7.26 -0.61 -8.54
N PHE A 82 -6.17 0.09 -8.25
CA PHE A 82 -6.16 1.21 -7.32
C PHE A 82 -5.47 2.43 -7.92
N ARG A 83 -6.17 3.56 -7.92
CA ARG A 83 -5.64 4.87 -8.30
C ARG A 83 -5.58 5.76 -7.06
N PRO A 84 -4.42 5.84 -6.38
CA PRO A 84 -4.25 6.70 -5.21
C PRO A 84 -4.28 8.18 -5.58
N THR A 85 -4.82 8.98 -4.67
CA THR A 85 -4.65 10.45 -4.63
C THR A 85 -3.44 10.83 -3.76
N ASP A 86 -3.20 10.06 -2.69
CA ASP A 86 -2.06 10.19 -1.78
C ASP A 86 -1.34 8.85 -1.62
N TRP A 87 -0.01 8.89 -1.53
CA TRP A 87 0.83 7.73 -1.23
C TRP A 87 0.54 7.12 0.16
N ALA A 88 0.02 7.90 1.11
CA ALA A 88 -0.40 7.37 2.41
C ALA A 88 -1.52 6.32 2.28
N GLN A 89 -2.41 6.46 1.28
CA GLN A 89 -3.52 5.52 1.02
C GLN A 89 -3.00 4.15 0.61
N PHE A 90 -1.89 4.09 -0.13
CA PHE A 90 -1.30 2.83 -0.58
C PHE A 90 -0.89 1.94 0.61
N ALA A 91 -0.35 2.51 1.68
CA ALA A 91 0.04 1.74 2.86
C ALA A 91 -1.18 1.05 3.50
N ILE A 92 -2.35 1.68 3.51
CA ILE A 92 -3.59 1.12 4.07
C ILE A 92 -4.15 0.03 3.14
N VAL A 93 -4.28 0.34 1.84
CA VAL A 93 -4.78 -0.61 0.83
C VAL A 93 -3.89 -1.85 0.77
N SER A 94 -2.56 -1.69 0.87
CA SER A 94 -1.61 -2.82 0.85
C SER A 94 -1.75 -3.80 2.01
N VAL A 95 -2.28 -3.36 3.16
CA VAL A 95 -2.52 -4.24 4.31
C VAL A 95 -3.84 -4.99 4.14
N HIS A 96 -4.84 -4.35 3.54
CA HIS A 96 -6.21 -4.86 3.44
C HIS A 96 -6.61 -5.36 2.03
N TRP A 97 -5.68 -5.40 1.07
CA TRP A 97 -5.96 -5.66 -0.35
C TRP A 97 -6.77 -6.94 -0.59
N ARG A 98 -6.52 -8.01 0.17
CA ARG A 98 -7.19 -9.30 -0.02
C ARG A 98 -8.65 -9.26 0.46
N ALA A 99 -8.91 -8.53 1.53
CA ALA A 99 -10.27 -8.32 2.02
C ALA A 99 -11.04 -7.38 1.07
N LEU A 100 -10.39 -6.31 0.59
CA LEU A 100 -10.96 -5.38 -0.37
C LEU A 100 -11.34 -6.07 -1.69
N LEU A 101 -10.48 -6.96 -2.18
CA LEU A 101 -10.75 -7.75 -3.38
C LEU A 101 -11.99 -8.63 -3.22
N HIS A 102 -12.13 -9.30 -2.06
CA HIS A 102 -13.28 -10.17 -1.80
C HIS A 102 -14.59 -9.40 -1.71
N ASP A 103 -14.59 -8.28 -0.97
CA ASP A 103 -15.80 -7.46 -0.80
C ASP A 103 -16.24 -6.83 -2.13
N LEU A 104 -15.30 -6.33 -2.93
CA LEU A 104 -15.61 -5.78 -4.24
C LEU A 104 -16.02 -6.84 -5.27
N ALA A 105 -15.42 -8.03 -5.23
CA ALA A 105 -15.82 -9.14 -6.09
C ALA A 105 -17.23 -9.65 -5.76
N ALA A 106 -17.62 -9.64 -4.47
CA ALA A 106 -18.98 -9.98 -4.07
C ALA A 106 -20.01 -8.99 -4.65
N VAL A 107 -19.69 -7.69 -4.62
CA VAL A 107 -20.54 -6.63 -5.21
C VAL A 107 -20.64 -6.74 -6.73
N ASP A 108 -19.54 -7.08 -7.40
CA ASP A 108 -19.51 -7.25 -8.87
C ASP A 108 -20.31 -8.49 -9.32
N GLN A 109 -20.19 -9.60 -8.57
CA GLN A 109 -21.00 -10.80 -8.82
C GLN A 109 -22.50 -10.56 -8.63
N GLU A 110 -22.90 -9.74 -7.67
CA GLU A 110 -24.31 -9.36 -7.51
C GLU A 110 -24.82 -8.55 -8.71
N GLN A 111 -23.98 -7.68 -9.29
CA GLN A 111 -24.32 -6.93 -10.50
C GLN A 111 -24.40 -7.80 -11.75
N GLU A 112 -23.47 -8.74 -11.94
CA GLU A 112 -23.53 -9.68 -13.07
C GLU A 112 -24.75 -10.61 -12.97
N ASN A 113 -25.05 -11.14 -11.78
CA ASN A 113 -26.20 -12.03 -11.58
C ASN A 113 -27.56 -11.30 -11.66
N GLY A 114 -27.59 -9.98 -11.44
CA GLY A 114 -28.77 -9.13 -11.64
C GLY A 114 -29.04 -8.77 -13.11
N SER A 115 -28.08 -9.03 -14.00
CA SER A 115 -28.17 -8.76 -15.45
C SER A 115 -28.62 -9.99 -16.24
N VAL A 116 -29.40 -10.89 -15.62
CA VAL A 116 -30.15 -11.93 -16.33
C VAL A 116 -31.57 -11.39 -16.57
N ARG A 117 -31.74 -10.66 -17.66
CA ARG A 117 -33.05 -10.26 -18.19
C ARG A 117 -33.19 -10.68 -19.65
#